data_AF-A0A351F5W0-F1
#
_entry.id   AF-A0A351F5W0-F1
#
_cell.length_a   1.000
_cell.length_b   1.000
_cell.length_c   1.000
_cell.angle_alpha   90.00
_cell.angle_beta   90.00
_cell.angle_gamma   90.00
#
_symmetry.space_group_name_H-M   'P 1'
#
loop_
_entity.id
_entity.type
_entity.pdbx_description
1 polymer ?
#
loop_
_entity_poly.entity_id
_entity_poly.type
_entity_poly.pdbx_seq_one_letter_code
_entity_poly.pdbx_strand_id
1 'polypeptide(L)'
;MTAIYVITKYITVIGTILKGFWEHLFCRILGVPVSDARYLQATELCGHVEHDFTKTKAVTFFLNYLPGMMNRLFGYGMVIGGYLGLFYLKASTATIAFWFYVAFYYLGVSLLCNNAPLFEDALNNWDLLYGKGRKANIFAKIFAFIPSVYFIVSAWLEKNGLSLVIWIALTLVGIFVI
;
A
#
# COMPACT_ATOMS: atom_id res chain seq x y z
N MET A 1 10.34 -1.46 -16.19
CA MET A 1 9.98 -2.63 -15.36
C MET A 1 11.15 -3.04 -14.49
N THR A 2 11.04 -2.86 -13.18
CA THR A 2 12.02 -3.39 -12.22
C THR A 2 11.51 -4.76 -11.75
N ALA A 3 12.16 -5.86 -12.13
CA ALA A 3 11.80 -7.23 -11.71
C ALA A 3 11.62 -7.34 -10.17
N ILE A 4 12.35 -6.51 -9.42
CA ILE A 4 12.26 -6.35 -7.96
C ILE A 4 10.84 -6.02 -7.50
N TYR A 5 10.12 -5.15 -8.21
CA TYR A 5 8.75 -4.78 -7.86
C TYR A 5 7.83 -5.99 -7.90
N VAL A 6 7.84 -6.72 -9.02
CA VAL A 6 7.00 -7.91 -9.23
C VAL A 6 7.33 -9.01 -8.21
N ILE A 7 8.63 -9.24 -7.93
CA ILE A 7 9.06 -10.18 -6.88
C ILE A 7 8.49 -9.76 -5.52
N THR A 8 8.59 -8.48 -5.17
CA THR A 8 8.07 -7.96 -3.89
C THR A 8 6.56 -8.18 -3.78
N LYS A 9 5.82 -7.90 -4.86
CA LYS A 9 4.37 -8.10 -4.94
C LYS A 9 3.95 -9.55 -4.80
N TYR A 10 4.72 -10.49 -5.37
CA TYR A 10 4.43 -11.93 -5.20
C TYR A 10 4.82 -12.47 -3.83
N ILE A 11 5.91 -11.99 -3.21
CA ILE A 11 6.24 -12.31 -1.81
C ILE A 11 5.13 -11.80 -0.88
N THR A 12 4.51 -10.67 -1.20
CA THR A 12 3.44 -10.02 -0.42
C THR A 12 2.08 -10.15 -1.10
N VAL A 13 1.80 -11.30 -1.71
CA VAL A 13 0.66 -11.50 -2.61
C VAL A 13 -0.69 -11.19 -1.99
N ILE A 14 -0.89 -11.49 -0.70
CA ILE A 14 -2.15 -11.21 -0.02
C ILE A 14 -2.43 -9.71 0.06
N GLY A 15 -1.41 -8.92 0.42
CA GLY A 15 -1.50 -7.47 0.42
C GLY A 15 -1.71 -6.89 -0.98
N THR A 16 -1.04 -7.46 -1.99
CA THR A 16 -1.18 -7.11 -3.41
C THR A 16 -2.62 -7.31 -3.90
N ILE A 17 -3.22 -8.48 -3.65
CA ILE A 17 -4.59 -8.78 -4.05
C ILE A 17 -5.58 -7.85 -3.34
N LEU A 18 -5.42 -7.67 -2.03
CA LEU A 18 -6.32 -6.80 -1.28
C LEU A 18 -6.19 -5.34 -1.69
N LYS A 19 -4.98 -4.86 -2.01
CA LYS A 19 -4.76 -3.52 -2.56
C LYS A 19 -5.53 -3.33 -3.87
N GLY A 20 -5.37 -4.24 -4.83
CA GLY A 20 -6.07 -4.19 -6.11
C GLY A 20 -7.59 -4.28 -5.95
N PHE A 21 -8.07 -5.11 -5.03
CA PHE A 21 -9.48 -5.17 -4.67
C PHE A 21 -10.00 -3.84 -4.12
N TRP A 22 -9.30 -3.22 -3.17
CA TRP A 22 -9.70 -1.92 -2.62
C TRP A 22 -9.71 -0.84 -3.69
N GLU A 23 -8.70 -0.82 -4.55
CA GLU A 23 -8.61 0.14 -5.65
C GLU A 23 -9.79 0.00 -6.61
N HIS A 24 -10.12 -1.22 -7.02
CA HIS A 24 -11.31 -1.50 -7.81
C HIS A 24 -12.60 -1.05 -7.09
N LEU A 25 -12.74 -1.40 -5.81
CA LEU A 25 -13.91 -1.01 -5.02
C LEU A 25 -14.07 0.52 -4.96
N PHE A 26 -12.99 1.25 -4.68
CA PHE A 26 -13.05 2.71 -4.60
C PHE A 26 -13.20 3.36 -5.97
N CYS A 27 -12.67 2.79 -7.06
CA CYS A 27 -13.00 3.21 -8.41
C CYS A 27 -14.50 3.15 -8.66
N ARG A 28 -15.15 2.05 -8.26
CA ARG A 28 -16.60 1.89 -8.38
C ARG A 28 -17.38 2.89 -7.51
N ILE A 29 -16.97 3.08 -6.25
CA ILE A 29 -17.60 4.04 -5.32
C ILE A 29 -17.48 5.48 -5.85
N LEU A 30 -16.34 5.84 -6.43
CA LEU A 30 -16.05 7.19 -6.92
C LEU A 30 -16.46 7.42 -8.38
N GLY A 31 -17.07 6.42 -9.03
CA GLY A 31 -17.57 6.52 -10.40
C GLY A 31 -16.46 6.63 -11.46
N VAL A 32 -15.33 5.96 -11.25
CA VAL A 32 -14.19 5.88 -12.18
C VAL A 32 -14.22 4.53 -12.89
N PRO A 33 -14.34 4.51 -14.23
CA PRO A 33 -14.31 3.26 -15.01
C PRO A 33 -12.98 2.52 -14.89
N VAL A 34 -13.04 1.21 -14.76
CA VAL A 34 -11.87 0.32 -14.74
C VAL A 34 -11.76 -0.34 -16.12
N SER A 35 -10.60 -0.15 -16.76
CA SER A 35 -10.26 -0.64 -18.09
C SER A 35 -9.65 -2.04 -18.06
N ASP A 36 -8.84 -2.33 -17.04
CA ASP A 36 -8.30 -3.67 -16.79
C ASP A 36 -8.32 -4.00 -15.29
N ALA A 37 -8.93 -5.14 -14.96
CA ALA A 37 -9.14 -5.62 -13.59
C ALA A 37 -8.26 -6.83 -13.22
N ARG A 38 -7.23 -7.15 -14.02
CA ARG A 38 -6.29 -8.22 -13.66
C ARG A 38 -5.33 -7.72 -12.57
N TYR A 39 -5.43 -8.28 -11.35
CA TYR A 39 -4.66 -7.79 -10.20
C TYR A 39 -3.21 -8.31 -10.10
N LEU A 40 -2.90 -9.48 -10.67
CA LEU A 40 -1.59 -10.15 -10.50
C LEU A 40 -0.75 -10.15 -11.77
N GLN A 41 -0.83 -9.07 -12.55
CA GLN A 41 -0.05 -8.92 -13.76
C GLN A 41 1.44 -8.85 -13.44
N ALA A 42 2.30 -9.45 -14.28
CA ALA A 42 3.75 -9.34 -14.16
C ALA A 42 4.28 -8.00 -14.72
N THR A 43 3.59 -6.90 -14.37
CA THR A 43 3.85 -5.54 -14.85
C THR A 43 3.83 -4.57 -13.66
N GLU A 44 3.96 -3.26 -13.92
CA GLU A 44 3.82 -2.25 -12.87
C GLU A 44 2.40 -2.15 -12.29
N LEU A 45 1.41 -2.74 -12.96
CA LEU A 45 0.03 -2.86 -12.49
C LEU A 45 -0.18 -4.00 -11.48
N CYS A 46 0.86 -4.71 -11.06
CA CYS A 46 0.72 -5.77 -10.06
C CYS A 46 0.22 -5.20 -8.72
N GLY A 47 -1.01 -5.54 -8.34
CA GLY A 47 -1.73 -5.00 -7.18
C GLY A 47 -2.51 -3.71 -7.43
N HIS A 48 -2.64 -3.29 -8.69
CA HIS A 48 -3.38 -2.11 -9.13
C HIS A 48 -4.39 -2.48 -10.22
N VAL A 49 -5.34 -1.59 -10.48
CA VAL A 49 -6.26 -1.70 -11.61
C VAL A 49 -6.00 -0.56 -12.58
N GLU A 50 -6.08 -0.86 -13.88
CA GLU A 50 -6.00 0.21 -14.87
C GLU A 50 -7.37 0.88 -14.94
N HIS A 51 -7.42 2.18 -14.68
CA HIS A 51 -8.65 2.97 -14.67
C HIS A 51 -8.50 4.24 -15.50
N ASP A 52 -9.61 4.77 -15.98
CA ASP A 52 -9.60 6.01 -16.75
C ASP A 52 -9.15 7.21 -15.89
N PHE A 53 -8.76 8.28 -16.56
CA PHE A 53 -8.45 9.53 -15.87
C PHE A 53 -9.66 10.05 -15.08
N THR A 54 -9.38 10.44 -13.84
CA THR A 54 -10.40 10.92 -12.91
C THR A 54 -10.97 12.28 -13.31
N LYS A 55 -12.27 12.48 -13.07
CA LYS A 55 -13.00 13.71 -13.43
C LYS A 55 -12.67 14.93 -12.55
N THR A 56 -12.25 14.71 -11.30
CA THR A 56 -11.99 15.79 -10.33
C THR A 56 -10.75 15.52 -9.48
N LYS A 57 -10.11 16.59 -9.00
CA LYS A 57 -8.92 16.53 -8.13
C LYS A 57 -9.17 15.78 -6.83
N ALA A 58 -10.37 15.93 -6.27
CA ALA A 58 -10.76 15.24 -5.04
C ALA A 58 -10.84 13.72 -5.27
N VAL A 59 -11.42 13.30 -6.39
CA VAL A 59 -11.48 11.88 -6.75
C VAL A 59 -10.08 11.30 -6.93
N THR A 60 -9.18 12.01 -7.62
CA THR A 60 -7.77 11.57 -7.75
C THR A 60 -7.10 11.41 -6.38
N PHE A 61 -7.28 12.37 -5.49
CA PHE A 61 -6.72 12.33 -4.14
C PHE A 61 -7.25 11.11 -3.36
N PHE A 62 -8.57 10.90 -3.37
CA PHE A 62 -9.18 9.79 -2.64
C PHE A 62 -8.84 8.43 -3.22
N LEU A 63 -8.70 8.29 -4.55
CA LEU A 63 -8.21 7.05 -5.15
C LEU A 63 -6.77 6.73 -4.76
N ASN A 64 -5.92 7.74 -4.63
CA ASN A 64 -4.56 7.54 -4.14
C ASN A 64 -4.53 7.16 -2.64
N TYR A 65 -5.46 7.70 -1.85
CA TYR A 65 -5.46 7.56 -0.40
C TYR A 65 -6.17 6.30 0.11
N LEU A 66 -7.41 6.08 -0.32
CA LEU A 66 -8.35 5.13 0.30
C LEU A 66 -7.91 3.67 0.22
N PRO A 67 -7.44 3.14 -0.94
CA PRO A 67 -6.99 1.75 -1.02
C PRO A 67 -5.81 1.47 -0.08
N GLY A 68 -4.88 2.43 0.01
CA GLY A 68 -3.74 2.36 0.93
C GLY A 68 -4.11 2.51 2.40
N MET A 69 -5.11 3.35 2.69
CA MET A 69 -5.68 3.47 4.03
C MET A 69 -6.29 2.14 4.51
N MET A 70 -7.01 1.42 3.65
CA MET A 70 -7.60 0.13 4.01
C MET A 70 -6.54 -0.93 4.34
N ASN A 71 -5.51 -1.06 3.49
CA ASN A 71 -4.40 -1.96 3.79
C ASN A 71 -3.65 -1.57 5.08
N ARG A 72 -3.51 -0.28 5.38
CA ARG A 72 -2.93 0.17 6.66
C ARG A 72 -3.79 -0.18 7.86
N LEU A 73 -5.10 0.08 7.78
CA LEU A 73 -6.03 -0.19 8.88
C LEU A 73 -5.99 -1.66 9.30
N PHE A 74 -6.12 -2.59 8.35
CA PHE A 74 -6.05 -4.03 8.64
C PHE A 74 -4.62 -4.50 8.91
N GLY A 75 -3.65 -3.96 8.17
CA GLY A 75 -2.25 -4.32 8.30
C GLY A 75 -1.70 -4.05 9.70
N TYR A 76 -1.97 -2.88 10.28
CA TYR A 76 -1.51 -2.56 11.64
C TYR A 76 -2.12 -3.48 12.68
N GLY A 77 -3.42 -3.77 12.61
CA GLY A 77 -4.06 -4.69 13.56
C GLY A 77 -3.43 -6.09 13.53
N MET A 78 -3.18 -6.61 12.33
CA MET A 78 -2.56 -7.93 12.14
C MET A 78 -1.08 -7.96 12.55
N VAL A 79 -0.29 -6.94 12.19
CA VAL A 79 1.11 -6.83 12.60
C VAL A 79 1.22 -6.74 14.12
N ILE A 80 0.43 -5.89 14.78
CA ILE A 80 0.50 -5.73 16.24
C ILE A 80 0.17 -7.06 16.93
N GLY A 81 -0.89 -7.75 16.51
CA GLY A 81 -1.26 -9.05 17.08
C GLY A 81 -0.18 -10.12 16.88
N GLY A 82 0.36 -10.23 15.66
CA GLY A 82 1.44 -11.16 15.35
C GLY A 82 2.73 -10.82 16.10
N TYR A 83 3.10 -9.54 16.15
CA TYR A 83 4.31 -9.06 16.80
C TYR A 83 4.30 -9.33 18.31
N LEU A 84 3.18 -9.03 18.98
CA LEU A 84 3.03 -9.30 20.41
C LEU A 84 3.13 -10.81 20.71
N GLY A 85 2.51 -11.65 19.88
CA GLY A 85 2.58 -13.09 20.05
C GLY A 85 3.98 -13.68 19.82
N LEU A 86 4.68 -13.22 18.78
CA LEU A 86 5.98 -13.76 18.39
C LEU A 86 7.14 -13.23 19.25
N PHE A 87 7.22 -11.92 19.46
CA PHE A 87 8.40 -11.29 20.05
C PHE A 87 8.22 -10.97 21.54
N TYR A 88 7.03 -10.51 21.94
CA TYR A 88 6.79 -10.14 23.34
C TYR A 88 6.41 -11.34 24.21
N LEU A 89 5.38 -12.09 23.80
CA LEU A 89 4.91 -13.28 24.53
C LEU A 89 5.79 -14.51 24.26
N LYS A 90 6.59 -14.49 23.19
CA LYS A 90 7.51 -15.57 22.79
C LYS A 90 6.80 -16.92 22.72
N ALA A 91 5.69 -16.95 21.99
CA ALA A 91 4.89 -18.16 21.83
C ALA A 91 5.76 -19.34 21.35
N SER A 92 5.62 -20.49 22.01
CA SER A 92 6.41 -21.68 21.68
C SER A 92 6.05 -22.22 20.29
N THR A 93 7.06 -22.55 19.50
CA THR A 93 6.92 -23.11 18.14
C THR A 93 6.13 -24.42 18.10
N ALA A 94 6.01 -25.12 19.23
CA ALA A 94 5.22 -26.34 19.36
C ALA A 94 3.71 -26.08 19.48
N THR A 95 3.28 -24.82 19.66
CA THR A 95 1.87 -24.47 19.84
C THR A 95 1.22 -24.03 18.54
N ILE A 96 -0.06 -24.34 18.37
CA ILE A 96 -0.86 -23.84 17.25
C ILE A 96 -0.92 -22.30 17.27
N ALA A 97 -0.94 -21.69 18.46
CA ALA A 97 -0.94 -20.24 18.63
C ALA A 97 0.27 -19.56 17.96
N PHE A 98 1.46 -20.15 18.03
CA PHE A 98 2.65 -19.62 17.33
C PHE A 98 2.40 -19.47 15.83
N TRP A 99 1.85 -20.49 15.18
CA TRP A 99 1.58 -20.46 13.74
C TRP A 99 0.50 -19.44 13.37
N PHE A 100 -0.49 -19.23 14.23
CA PHE A 100 -1.44 -18.13 14.08
C PHE A 100 -0.75 -16.77 14.15
N TYR A 101 0.18 -16.56 15.08
CA TYR A 101 0.92 -15.30 15.17
C TYR A 101 1.86 -15.08 13.97
N VAL A 102 2.51 -16.13 13.46
CA VAL A 102 3.28 -16.07 12.21
C VAL A 102 2.39 -15.66 11.04
N ALA A 103 1.22 -16.28 10.89
CA ALA A 103 0.29 -15.96 9.82
C ALA A 103 -0.21 -14.50 9.93
N PHE A 104 -0.62 -14.06 11.12
CA PHE A 104 -1.06 -12.68 11.36
C PHE A 104 0.06 -11.68 11.08
N TYR A 105 1.27 -11.96 11.53
CA TYR A 105 2.41 -11.09 11.28
C TYR A 105 2.70 -10.97 9.77
N TYR A 106 2.78 -12.11 9.08
CA TYR A 106 2.98 -12.13 7.62
C TYR A 106 1.86 -11.40 6.87
N LEU A 107 0.59 -11.66 7.20
CA LEU A 107 -0.55 -10.99 6.57
C LEU A 107 -0.51 -9.48 6.79
N GLY A 108 -0.20 -9.06 8.02
CA GLY A 108 -0.05 -7.65 8.36
C GLY A 108 1.08 -6.97 7.58
N VAL A 109 2.27 -7.57 7.56
CA VAL A 109 3.42 -7.06 6.81
C VAL A 109 3.11 -7.01 5.33
N SER A 110 2.47 -8.05 4.79
CA SER A 110 2.05 -8.15 3.39
C SER A 110 1.15 -6.97 3.00
N LEU A 111 0.16 -6.64 3.83
CA LEU A 111 -0.71 -5.46 3.63
C LEU A 111 0.05 -4.15 3.72
N LEU A 112 0.94 -4.00 4.70
CA LEU A 112 1.71 -2.77 4.91
C LEU A 112 2.78 -2.55 3.84
N CYS A 113 3.27 -3.60 3.20
CA CYS A 113 4.15 -3.51 2.03
C CYS A 113 3.44 -3.03 0.76
N ASN A 114 2.11 -3.13 0.72
CA ASN A 114 1.24 -2.81 -0.42
C ASN A 114 0.27 -1.69 -0.07
N ASN A 115 0.78 -0.59 0.48
CA ASN A 115 -0.07 0.52 0.91
C ASN A 115 -0.01 1.71 -0.04
N ALA A 116 1.02 1.82 -0.86
CA ALA A 116 1.20 2.97 -1.72
C ALA A 116 0.21 2.93 -2.90
N PRO A 117 -0.20 4.09 -3.44
CA PRO A 117 -0.82 4.12 -4.75
C PRO A 117 0.20 3.81 -5.85
N LEU A 118 -0.28 3.58 -7.08
CA LEU A 118 0.60 3.47 -8.23
C LEU A 118 1.42 4.76 -8.38
N PHE A 119 2.69 4.63 -8.76
CA PHE A 119 3.59 5.79 -8.85
C PHE A 119 3.09 6.86 -9.82
N GLU A 120 2.47 6.45 -10.92
CA GLU A 120 1.89 7.36 -11.92
C GLU A 120 0.69 8.12 -11.36
N ASP A 121 -0.18 7.46 -10.60
CA ASP A 121 -1.31 8.11 -9.93
C ASP A 121 -0.87 9.11 -8.87
N ALA A 122 0.22 8.81 -8.15
CA ALA A 122 0.81 9.71 -7.17
C ALA A 122 1.34 10.99 -7.84
N LEU A 123 2.04 10.84 -8.98
CA LEU A 123 2.54 11.97 -9.77
C LEU A 123 1.40 12.77 -10.41
N ASN A 124 0.37 12.10 -10.92
CA ASN A 124 -0.80 12.76 -11.48
C ASN A 124 -1.53 13.59 -10.41
N ASN A 125 -1.71 13.05 -9.20
CA ASN A 125 -2.27 13.80 -8.08
C ASN A 125 -1.41 15.04 -7.74
N TRP A 126 -0.08 14.91 -7.76
CA TRP A 126 0.82 16.05 -7.55
C TRP A 126 0.66 17.12 -8.63
N ASP A 127 0.64 16.75 -9.91
CA ASP A 127 0.47 17.70 -11.01
C ASP A 127 -0.88 18.43 -10.93
N LEU A 128 -1.96 17.72 -10.60
CA LEU A 128 -3.29 18.32 -10.46
C LEU A 128 -3.39 19.37 -9.34
N LEU A 129 -2.61 19.18 -8.28
CA LEU A 129 -2.59 20.06 -7.10
C LEU A 129 -1.54 21.18 -7.22
N TYR A 130 -0.36 20.90 -7.74
CA TYR A 130 0.82 21.79 -7.70
C TYR A 130 1.42 22.13 -9.07
N GLY A 131 0.96 21.51 -10.16
CA GLY A 131 1.43 21.76 -11.51
C GLY A 131 1.25 23.21 -11.98
N LYS A 132 2.13 23.66 -12.89
CA LYS A 132 2.10 25.03 -13.43
C LYS A 132 0.78 25.28 -14.16
N GLY A 133 0.10 26.37 -13.82
CA GLY A 133 -1.18 26.77 -14.45
C GLY A 133 -2.44 26.16 -13.83
N ARG A 134 -2.34 25.26 -12.83
CA ARG A 134 -3.50 24.66 -12.16
C ARG A 134 -3.97 25.52 -10.98
N LYS A 135 -5.22 25.98 -11.04
CA LYS A 135 -5.91 26.68 -9.92
C LYS A 135 -6.45 25.67 -8.89
N ALA A 136 -5.60 25.12 -8.02
CA ALA A 136 -6.07 24.50 -6.78
C ALA A 136 -6.15 25.58 -5.69
N ASN A 137 -7.19 25.54 -4.86
CA ASN A 137 -7.34 26.45 -3.73
C ASN A 137 -6.15 26.28 -2.76
N ILE A 138 -5.62 27.39 -2.22
CA ILE A 138 -4.52 27.40 -1.25
C ILE A 138 -4.81 26.48 -0.06
N PHE A 139 -6.04 26.50 0.48
CA PHE A 139 -6.43 25.61 1.58
C PHE A 139 -6.30 24.13 1.21
N ALA A 140 -6.75 23.75 0.02
CA ALA A 140 -6.64 22.37 -0.48
C ALA A 140 -5.17 21.97 -0.68
N LYS A 141 -4.31 22.90 -1.14
CA LYS A 141 -2.87 22.66 -1.23
C LYS A 141 -2.26 22.40 0.14
N ILE A 142 -2.50 23.27 1.12
CA ILE A 142 -1.92 23.10 2.46
C ILE A 142 -2.33 21.76 3.07
N PHE A 143 -3.62 21.42 3.00
CA PHE A 143 -4.13 20.15 3.54
C PHE A 143 -3.59 18.93 2.79
N ALA A 144 -3.59 18.96 1.46
CA ALA A 144 -3.19 17.83 0.63
C ALA A 144 -1.67 17.67 0.49
N PHE A 145 -0.86 18.62 0.98
CA PHE A 145 0.59 18.59 0.81
C PHE A 145 1.23 17.36 1.45
N ILE A 146 1.02 17.16 2.76
CA ILE A 146 1.62 16.05 3.50
C ILE A 146 1.18 14.69 2.91
N PRO A 147 -0.12 14.43 2.65
CA PRO A 147 -0.51 13.18 2.01
C PRO A 147 0.06 13.01 0.60
N SER A 148 0.15 14.08 -0.20
CA SER A 148 0.68 13.99 -1.57
C SER A 148 2.17 13.65 -1.59
N VAL A 149 2.96 14.26 -0.70
CA VAL A 149 4.38 13.90 -0.51
C VAL A 149 4.48 12.45 -0.06
N TYR A 150 3.65 12.03 0.90
CA TYR A 150 3.58 10.64 1.34
C TYR A 150 3.28 9.68 0.18
N PHE A 151 2.34 9.99 -0.72
CA PHE A 151 2.02 9.13 -1.87
C PHE A 151 3.23 8.93 -2.78
N ILE A 152 3.95 10.01 -3.14
CA ILE A 152 5.10 9.91 -4.02
C ILE A 152 6.22 9.08 -3.37
N VAL A 153 6.55 9.39 -2.11
CA VAL A 153 7.63 8.71 -1.40
C VAL A 153 7.29 7.24 -1.17
N SER A 154 6.09 6.93 -0.70
CA SER A 154 5.66 5.54 -0.48
C SER A 154 5.60 4.75 -1.79
N ALA A 155 5.07 5.34 -2.88
CA ALA A 155 5.02 4.68 -4.17
C ALA A 155 6.42 4.44 -4.75
N TRP A 156 7.36 5.37 -4.53
CA TRP A 156 8.75 5.16 -4.90
C TRP A 156 9.42 4.03 -4.09
N LEU A 157 9.19 3.98 -2.77
CA LEU A 157 9.71 2.90 -1.92
C LEU A 157 9.17 1.53 -2.36
N GLU A 158 7.86 1.45 -2.61
CA GLU A 158 7.19 0.22 -3.03
C GLU A 158 7.65 -0.24 -4.42
N LYS A 159 7.77 0.70 -5.39
CA LYS A 159 8.30 0.44 -6.74
C LYS A 159 9.71 -0.14 -6.75
N ASN A 160 10.53 0.23 -5.77
CA ASN A 160 11.91 -0.25 -5.63
C ASN A 160 12.03 -1.47 -4.68
N GLY A 161 10.92 -2.01 -4.18
CA GLY A 161 10.92 -3.14 -3.23
C GLY A 161 11.44 -2.80 -1.84
N LEU A 162 11.67 -1.52 -1.55
CA LEU A 162 12.22 -1.06 -0.28
C LEU A 162 11.22 -1.20 0.86
N SER A 163 9.91 -1.19 0.58
CA SER A 163 8.88 -1.45 1.59
C SER A 163 9.09 -2.80 2.28
N LEU A 164 9.34 -3.86 1.50
CA LEU A 164 9.63 -5.19 2.03
C LEU A 164 10.97 -5.24 2.78
N VAL A 165 12.02 -4.60 2.25
CA VAL A 165 13.33 -4.55 2.90
C VAL A 165 13.25 -3.90 4.28
N ILE A 166 12.50 -2.80 4.39
CA ILE A 166 12.26 -2.11 5.68
C ILE A 166 11.58 -3.07 6.67
N TRP A 167 10.54 -3.79 6.24
CA TRP A 167 9.86 -4.75 7.13
C TRP A 167 10.72 -5.94 7.52
N ILE A 168 11.59 -6.43 6.62
CA ILE A 168 12.57 -7.47 6.95
C ILE A 168 13.53 -6.94 8.02
N ALA A 169 14.09 -5.73 7.83
CA ALA A 169 14.99 -5.11 8.80
C ALA A 169 14.32 -4.92 10.18
N LEU A 170 13.08 -4.42 10.21
CA LEU A 170 12.30 -4.27 11.44
C LEU A 170 12.04 -5.62 12.13
N THR A 171 11.78 -6.67 11.35
CA THR A 171 11.59 -8.03 11.88
C THR A 171 12.89 -8.56 12.50
N LEU A 172 14.04 -8.37 11.84
CA LEU A 172 15.34 -8.76 12.39
C LEU A 172 15.64 -8.03 13.69
N VAL A 173 15.37 -6.71 13.76
CA VAL A 173 15.49 -5.95 15.02
C VAL A 173 14.61 -6.56 16.10
N GLY A 174 13.35 -6.90 15.78
CA GLY A 174 12.44 -7.58 16.71
C GLY A 174 12.96 -8.93 17.23
N ILE A 175 13.68 -9.69 16.40
CA ILE A 175 14.28 -10.97 16.79
C ILE A 175 15.49 -10.78 17.74
N PHE A 176 16.34 -9.78 17.48
CA PHE A 176 17.63 -9.65 18.17
C PHE A 176 17.61 -8.69 19.37
N VAL A 177 16.62 -7.80 19.47
CA VAL A 177 16.60 -6.73 20.49
C VAL A 177 15.58 -7.01 21.61
N ILE A 178 14.58 -7.89 21.39
CA ILE A 178 13.45 -8.13 22.31
C ILE A 178 13.40 -9.60 22.73
#